data_AF-A0A8C1X518-F1
#
_entry.id   AF-A0A8C1X518-F1
#
_cell.length_a   1.000
_cell.length_b   1.000
_cell.length_c   1.000
_cell.angle_alpha   90.00
_cell.angle_beta   90.00
_cell.angle_gamma   90.00
#
_symmetry.space_group_name_H-M   'P 1'
#
loop_
_entity.id
_entity.type
_entity.pdbx_description
1 polymer ?
#
loop_
_entity_poly.entity_id
_entity_poly.type
_entity_poly.pdbx_seq_one_letter_code
_entity_poly.pdbx_strand_id
1 'polypeptide(L)'
;MKKICCLLENTQSSLEKLNLCGCSITEKQCLSLTSVLKTNPSHLRELDLSWNKMKNTGVNRLCDVLKDSHCKLERLSLICCEMTDEGCSALTSALKSNPSHLKELNLSGNHLGQSGVKNICALLSNSQFKLEKLVLWRCNITEEQCLILTVGLCLNLSHLRELDLSGNEIKNTGVKILCDVLKDSHCKLEKLWLGCCDITDGGCSAVTSALKSNPSHLRELDLSGNQLGQSGVKNVSDLLKNPQCKLEKLTLCGCSITEKQCLMLTSALKSNPSHLRELDLSGNNIKNTGVNHFCDVLKDSHCKLKILSLNDCGITDVTSLTQTLTNTKALQFLKELDLSNNNIGDSKEEISDMLQETNCNLRLDGKHWLKRFGGWYKSSDVSKAQDPVKSAGQEQSSLNDGSSKEPHHSTVSMRCGELTSTRVTVTKATSLKAEWRYSEYVLPVSTIKRSRYKDALRTKKVSLDSKCCINDS
;
A
#
# COMPACT_ATOMS: atom_id res chain seq x y z
N MET A 1 16.23 -10.13 24.24
CA MET A 1 15.35 -11.28 24.54
C MET A 1 15.20 -11.53 26.04
N LYS A 2 16.22 -12.01 26.79
CA LYS A 2 16.07 -12.31 28.24
C LYS A 2 15.39 -11.21 29.06
N LYS A 3 15.80 -9.95 28.91
CA LYS A 3 15.18 -8.81 29.60
C LYS A 3 13.69 -8.62 29.26
N ILE A 4 13.30 -8.87 28.00
CA ILE A 4 11.90 -8.78 27.56
C ILE A 4 11.09 -9.92 28.18
N CYS A 5 11.62 -11.14 28.17
CA CYS A 5 10.99 -12.29 28.84
C CYS A 5 10.79 -11.99 30.33
N CYS A 6 11.79 -11.50 31.06
CA CYS A 6 11.64 -11.16 32.47
C CYS A 6 10.60 -10.05 32.74
N LEU A 7 10.45 -9.10 31.82
CA LEU A 7 9.41 -8.07 31.93
C LEU A 7 8.00 -8.65 31.74
N LEU A 8 7.84 -9.58 30.79
CA LEU A 8 6.57 -10.23 30.50
C LEU A 8 6.20 -11.32 31.54
N GLU A 9 7.20 -11.94 32.18
CA GLU A 9 7.02 -12.91 33.28
C GLU A 9 6.52 -12.24 34.56
N ASN A 10 6.71 -10.92 34.71
CA ASN A 10 6.19 -10.20 35.85
C ASN A 10 4.65 -10.14 35.77
N THR A 11 3.97 -10.90 36.62
CA THR A 11 2.50 -11.01 36.67
C THR A 11 1.80 -9.72 37.09
N GLN A 12 2.54 -8.72 37.58
CA GLN A 12 2.03 -7.36 37.80
C GLN A 12 2.10 -6.49 36.53
N SER A 13 2.65 -7.00 35.42
CA SER A 13 2.74 -6.24 34.18
C SER A 13 1.36 -6.13 33.50
N SER A 14 0.92 -4.89 33.31
CA SER A 14 -0.30 -4.54 32.57
C SER A 14 0.04 -4.15 31.12
N LEU A 15 1.00 -4.84 30.50
CA LEU A 15 1.52 -4.43 29.20
C LEU A 15 0.47 -4.71 28.11
N GLU A 16 -0.09 -3.64 27.55
CA GLU A 16 -1.09 -3.74 26.48
C GLU A 16 -0.48 -3.76 25.08
N LYS A 17 0.70 -3.15 24.90
CA LYS A 17 1.34 -2.99 23.59
C LYS A 17 2.78 -3.48 23.64
N LEU A 18 3.11 -4.40 22.75
CA LEU A 18 4.46 -4.92 22.59
C LEU A 18 4.91 -4.77 21.13
N ASN A 19 5.84 -3.85 20.91
CA ASN A 19 6.49 -3.68 19.61
C ASN A 19 7.90 -4.28 19.67
N LEU A 20 8.12 -5.33 18.88
CA LEU A 20 9.39 -6.01 18.70
C LEU A 20 9.77 -6.04 17.20
N CYS A 21 9.31 -5.06 16.44
CA CYS A 21 9.62 -4.90 15.03
C CYS A 21 11.14 -4.79 14.83
N GLY A 22 11.70 -5.53 13.87
CA GLY A 22 13.12 -5.46 13.51
C GLY A 22 14.10 -5.90 14.62
N CYS A 23 13.61 -6.57 15.66
CA CYS A 23 14.42 -6.96 16.83
C CYS A 23 15.27 -8.23 16.61
N SER A 24 15.45 -8.66 15.36
CA SER A 24 16.20 -9.87 14.99
C SER A 24 15.71 -11.13 15.69
N ILE A 25 14.39 -11.25 15.88
CA ILE A 25 13.75 -12.43 16.48
C ILE A 25 13.77 -13.57 15.48
N THR A 26 14.46 -14.64 15.85
CA THR A 26 14.51 -15.92 15.14
C THR A 26 13.46 -16.90 15.69
N GLU A 27 13.31 -18.03 15.04
CA GLU A 27 12.46 -19.17 15.46
C GLU A 27 12.69 -19.55 16.94
N LYS A 28 13.95 -19.61 17.39
CA LYS A 28 14.32 -19.96 18.78
C LYS A 28 13.90 -18.91 19.78
N GLN A 29 14.08 -17.64 19.44
CA GLN A 29 13.71 -16.52 20.32
C GLN A 29 12.20 -16.34 20.36
N CYS A 30 11.50 -16.64 19.27
CA CYS A 30 10.05 -16.67 19.21
C CYS A 30 9.49 -17.68 20.22
N LEU A 31 10.08 -18.88 20.33
CA LEU A 31 9.70 -19.86 21.36
C LEU A 31 9.81 -19.30 22.78
N SER A 32 10.92 -18.63 23.12
CA SER A 32 11.09 -18.03 24.45
C SER A 32 10.11 -16.87 24.70
N LEU A 33 9.73 -16.14 23.65
CA LEU A 33 8.74 -15.07 23.76
C LEU A 33 7.34 -15.66 24.00
N THR A 34 6.93 -16.62 23.18
CA THR A 34 5.57 -17.18 23.24
C THR A 34 5.35 -18.02 24.48
N SER A 35 6.37 -18.68 25.02
CA SER A 35 6.28 -19.38 26.31
C SER A 35 5.91 -18.43 27.44
N VAL A 36 6.46 -17.21 27.43
CA VAL A 36 6.13 -16.20 28.43
C VAL A 36 4.77 -15.58 28.17
N LEU A 37 4.45 -15.24 26.91
CA LEU A 37 3.13 -14.69 26.56
C LEU A 37 1.97 -15.62 26.96
N LYS A 38 2.17 -16.94 26.93
CA LYS A 38 1.19 -17.92 27.43
C LYS A 38 0.94 -17.83 28.93
N THR A 39 1.91 -17.38 29.72
CA THR A 39 1.74 -17.29 31.18
C THR A 39 0.89 -16.10 31.60
N ASN A 40 0.75 -15.08 30.73
CA ASN A 40 -0.07 -13.90 31.00
C ASN A 40 -0.69 -13.30 29.71
N PRO A 41 -1.60 -14.02 29.03
CA PRO A 41 -2.10 -13.63 27.70
C PRO A 41 -3.21 -12.57 27.74
N SER A 42 -3.72 -12.22 28.93
CA SER A 42 -4.96 -11.44 29.09
C SER A 42 -4.82 -9.93 28.92
N HIS A 43 -3.62 -9.38 29.10
CA HIS A 43 -3.41 -7.94 29.04
C HIS A 43 -2.99 -7.43 27.67
N LEU A 44 -2.31 -8.25 26.87
CA LEU A 44 -1.75 -7.81 25.59
C LEU A 44 -2.85 -7.60 24.55
N ARG A 45 -2.95 -6.38 24.03
CA ARG A 45 -3.88 -5.94 22.99
C ARG A 45 -3.21 -5.77 21.64
N GLU A 46 -1.92 -5.44 21.63
CA GLU A 46 -1.18 -5.15 20.40
C GLU A 46 0.16 -5.84 20.39
N LEU A 47 0.43 -6.58 19.32
CA LEU A 47 1.68 -7.27 19.11
C LEU A 47 2.20 -6.99 17.70
N ASP A 48 3.36 -6.34 17.64
CA ASP A 48 4.09 -6.14 16.40
C ASP A 48 5.38 -6.97 16.44
N LEU A 49 5.44 -7.98 15.57
CA LEU A 49 6.62 -8.83 15.36
C LEU A 49 7.19 -8.68 13.95
N SER A 50 6.85 -7.60 13.27
CA SER A 50 7.27 -7.32 11.89
C SER A 50 8.79 -7.33 11.71
N TRP A 51 9.25 -7.60 10.50
CA TRP A 51 10.68 -7.58 10.12
C TRP A 51 11.56 -8.49 10.99
N ASN A 52 11.04 -9.65 11.37
CA ASN A 52 11.76 -10.68 12.12
C ASN A 52 11.74 -12.01 11.35
N LYS A 53 12.85 -12.76 11.39
CA LYS A 53 13.01 -14.03 10.65
C LYS A 53 12.38 -15.20 11.40
N MET A 54 11.07 -15.11 11.62
CA MET A 54 10.31 -16.10 12.40
C MET A 54 9.94 -17.33 11.57
N LYS A 55 9.75 -17.19 10.25
CA LYS A 55 9.29 -18.25 9.34
C LYS A 55 7.99 -18.92 9.84
N ASN A 56 7.61 -20.04 9.23
CA ASN A 56 6.44 -20.81 9.64
C ASN A 56 6.55 -21.31 11.08
N THR A 57 7.73 -21.78 11.49
CA THR A 57 7.95 -22.36 12.83
C THR A 57 7.70 -21.34 13.94
N GLY A 58 8.23 -20.11 13.82
CA GLY A 58 7.97 -19.04 14.78
C GLY A 58 6.50 -18.61 14.79
N VAL A 59 5.88 -18.46 13.62
CA VAL A 59 4.43 -18.17 13.54
C VAL A 59 3.61 -19.27 14.20
N ASN A 60 3.96 -20.54 14.02
CA ASN A 60 3.30 -21.67 14.67
C ASN A 60 3.43 -21.61 16.19
N ARG A 61 4.57 -21.16 16.73
CA ARG A 61 4.70 -20.92 18.18
C ARG A 61 3.79 -19.81 18.68
N LEU A 62 3.61 -18.75 17.88
CA LEU A 62 2.67 -17.67 18.21
C LEU A 62 1.22 -18.15 18.16
N CYS A 63 0.89 -19.05 17.22
CA CYS A 63 -0.44 -19.63 17.10
C CYS A 63 -0.90 -20.28 18.41
N ASP A 64 0.01 -20.89 19.17
CA ASP A 64 -0.36 -21.48 20.46
C ASP A 64 -0.78 -20.44 21.51
N VAL A 65 -0.29 -19.19 21.42
CA VAL A 65 -0.75 -18.08 22.27
C VAL A 65 -2.14 -17.62 21.81
N LEU A 66 -2.33 -17.51 20.49
CA LEU A 66 -3.59 -17.03 19.91
C LEU A 66 -4.77 -17.98 20.13
N LYS A 67 -4.50 -19.29 20.25
CA LYS A 67 -5.50 -20.32 20.59
C LYS A 67 -6.00 -20.23 22.03
N ASP A 68 -5.25 -19.57 22.92
CA ASP A 68 -5.64 -19.42 24.31
C ASP A 68 -6.88 -18.53 24.43
N SER A 69 -7.92 -18.97 25.14
CA SER A 69 -9.19 -18.24 25.30
C SER A 69 -9.04 -16.96 26.14
N HIS A 70 -7.99 -16.88 26.96
CA HIS A 70 -7.61 -15.69 27.69
C HIS A 70 -6.82 -14.70 26.82
N CYS A 71 -6.35 -15.09 25.63
CA CYS A 71 -5.72 -14.14 24.70
C CYS A 71 -6.74 -13.08 24.25
N LYS A 72 -6.42 -11.80 24.49
CA LYS A 72 -7.26 -10.65 24.17
C LYS A 72 -6.65 -9.74 23.10
N LEU A 73 -5.82 -10.31 22.23
CA LEU A 73 -5.12 -9.54 21.21
C LEU A 73 -6.10 -8.92 20.20
N GLU A 74 -5.98 -7.61 20.00
CA GLU A 74 -6.81 -6.82 19.11
C GLU A 74 -6.07 -6.44 17.82
N ARG A 75 -4.74 -6.31 17.88
CA ARG A 75 -3.90 -6.00 16.71
C ARG A 75 -2.71 -6.92 16.62
N LEU A 76 -2.53 -7.52 15.44
CA LEU A 76 -1.39 -8.37 15.14
C LEU A 76 -0.73 -7.91 13.84
N SER A 77 0.56 -7.59 13.93
CA SER A 77 1.39 -7.28 12.77
C SER A 77 2.53 -8.27 12.63
N LEU A 78 2.59 -8.91 11.45
CA LEU A 78 3.58 -9.92 11.06
C LEU A 78 4.21 -9.55 9.71
N ILE A 79 4.54 -8.27 9.48
CA ILE A 79 5.08 -7.83 8.18
C ILE A 79 6.44 -8.48 7.94
N CYS A 80 6.72 -8.93 6.71
CA CYS A 80 8.04 -9.46 6.31
C CYS A 80 8.63 -10.47 7.33
N CYS A 81 7.83 -11.46 7.73
CA CYS A 81 8.22 -12.46 8.74
C CYS A 81 8.73 -13.78 8.15
N GLU A 82 8.96 -13.82 6.82
CA GLU A 82 9.29 -15.02 6.04
C GLU A 82 8.22 -16.13 6.17
N MET A 83 6.96 -15.75 6.41
CA MET A 83 5.83 -16.68 6.50
C MET A 83 5.39 -17.14 5.10
N THR A 84 5.10 -18.44 4.95
CA THR A 84 4.50 -19.00 3.74
C THR A 84 3.02 -19.34 3.96
N ASP A 85 2.40 -20.00 2.98
CA ASP A 85 1.03 -20.52 3.04
C ASP A 85 0.77 -21.47 4.22
N GLU A 86 1.73 -22.32 4.59
CA GLU A 86 1.65 -23.19 5.77
C GLU A 86 1.50 -22.39 7.06
N GLY A 87 2.38 -21.40 7.29
CA GLY A 87 2.31 -20.53 8.48
C GLY A 87 1.03 -19.71 8.50
N CYS A 88 0.58 -19.22 7.34
CA CYS A 88 -0.69 -18.51 7.22
C CYS A 88 -1.89 -19.43 7.56
N SER A 89 -1.85 -20.69 7.12
CA SER A 89 -2.89 -21.68 7.43
C SER A 89 -2.96 -22.00 8.92
N ALA A 90 -1.80 -22.12 9.59
CA ALA A 90 -1.74 -22.30 11.04
C ALA A 90 -2.29 -21.07 11.79
N LEU A 91 -1.90 -19.87 11.37
CA LEU A 91 -2.33 -18.60 11.95
C LEU A 91 -3.85 -18.43 11.85
N THR A 92 -4.41 -18.57 10.66
CA THR A 92 -5.85 -18.46 10.42
C THR A 92 -6.64 -19.52 11.20
N SER A 93 -6.11 -20.74 11.35
CA SER A 93 -6.71 -21.78 12.19
C SER A 93 -6.72 -21.40 13.67
N ALA A 94 -5.63 -20.80 14.17
CA ALA A 94 -5.58 -20.28 15.54
C ALA A 94 -6.58 -19.13 15.75
N LEU A 95 -6.66 -18.18 14.82
CA LEU A 95 -7.61 -17.07 14.90
C LEU A 95 -9.08 -17.55 14.85
N LYS A 96 -9.39 -18.60 14.08
CA LYS A 96 -10.73 -19.21 14.08
C LYS A 96 -11.11 -19.81 15.43
N SER A 97 -10.14 -20.32 16.20
CA SER A 97 -10.40 -20.92 17.51
C SER A 97 -10.68 -19.90 18.62
N ASN A 98 -10.24 -18.64 18.45
CA ASN A 98 -10.49 -17.53 19.37
C ASN A 98 -10.88 -16.24 18.61
N PRO A 99 -12.07 -16.20 17.98
CA PRO A 99 -12.37 -15.25 16.90
C PRO A 99 -12.79 -13.83 17.35
N SER A 100 -12.98 -13.55 18.65
CA SER A 100 -13.78 -12.39 19.07
C SER A 100 -13.01 -11.08 19.32
N HIS A 101 -11.68 -11.09 19.38
CA HIS A 101 -10.90 -9.91 19.83
C HIS A 101 -10.11 -9.22 18.72
N LEU A 102 -9.66 -9.93 17.69
CA LEU A 102 -8.78 -9.35 16.68
C LEU A 102 -9.55 -8.41 15.74
N LYS A 103 -9.14 -7.14 15.72
CA LYS A 103 -9.68 -6.07 14.88
C LYS A 103 -8.77 -5.70 13.74
N GLU A 104 -7.45 -5.84 13.91
CA GLU A 104 -6.48 -5.51 12.87
C GLU A 104 -5.48 -6.64 12.65
N LEU A 105 -5.32 -7.00 11.37
CA LEU A 105 -4.39 -8.03 10.93
C LEU A 105 -3.54 -7.50 9.79
N ASN A 106 -2.22 -7.48 9.99
CA ASN A 106 -1.26 -7.09 8.96
C ASN A 106 -0.30 -8.24 8.66
N LEU A 107 -0.39 -8.79 7.45
CA LEU A 107 0.42 -9.91 6.96
C LEU A 107 1.34 -9.51 5.81
N SER A 108 1.56 -8.22 5.61
CA SER A 108 2.24 -7.67 4.45
C SER A 108 3.64 -8.25 4.24
N GLY A 109 4.10 -8.36 2.99
CA GLY A 109 5.45 -8.83 2.66
C GLY A 109 5.72 -10.31 2.97
N ASN A 110 4.68 -11.13 3.11
CA ASN A 110 4.78 -12.59 3.26
C ASN A 110 4.24 -13.32 2.03
N HIS A 111 4.68 -14.56 1.81
CA HIS A 111 4.28 -15.36 0.64
C HIS A 111 3.08 -16.24 0.98
N LEU A 112 1.88 -15.67 1.00
CA LEU A 112 0.69 -16.35 1.52
C LEU A 112 0.23 -17.54 0.66
N GLY A 113 0.55 -17.52 -0.64
CA GLY A 113 0.14 -18.57 -1.58
C GLY A 113 -1.39 -18.76 -1.67
N GLN A 114 -1.82 -19.72 -2.48
CA GLN A 114 -3.26 -19.95 -2.71
C GLN A 114 -3.94 -20.51 -1.45
N SER A 115 -3.28 -21.44 -0.75
CA SER A 115 -3.80 -22.05 0.47
C SER A 115 -3.95 -21.04 1.61
N GLY A 116 -2.98 -20.14 1.79
CA GLY A 116 -3.07 -19.07 2.80
C GLY A 116 -4.22 -18.11 2.50
N VAL A 117 -4.36 -17.65 1.25
CA VAL A 117 -5.47 -16.77 0.84
C VAL A 117 -6.83 -17.46 1.03
N LYS A 118 -6.97 -18.74 0.68
CA LYS A 118 -8.19 -19.52 0.92
C LYS A 118 -8.53 -19.60 2.41
N ASN A 119 -7.53 -19.75 3.26
CA ASN A 119 -7.74 -19.77 4.70
C ASN A 119 -8.11 -18.39 5.27
N ILE A 120 -7.55 -17.30 4.75
CA ILE A 120 -7.96 -15.92 5.08
C ILE A 120 -9.41 -15.71 4.65
N CYS A 121 -9.80 -16.11 3.45
CA CYS A 121 -11.20 -16.09 3.00
C CYS A 121 -12.09 -16.79 4.01
N ALA A 122 -11.77 -18.03 4.38
CA ALA A 122 -12.57 -18.80 5.34
C ALA A 122 -12.58 -18.19 6.76
N LEU A 123 -11.55 -17.43 7.14
CA LEU A 123 -11.53 -16.67 8.38
C LEU A 123 -12.47 -15.46 8.29
N LEU A 124 -12.43 -14.70 7.19
CA LEU A 124 -13.32 -13.56 6.95
C LEU A 124 -14.79 -13.99 6.82
N SER A 125 -15.06 -15.19 6.30
CA SER A 125 -16.41 -15.76 6.24
C SER A 125 -16.99 -16.14 7.61
N ASN A 126 -16.19 -16.12 8.68
CA ASN A 126 -16.68 -16.40 10.03
C ASN A 126 -17.35 -15.14 10.61
N SER A 127 -18.65 -15.21 10.90
CA SER A 127 -19.44 -14.10 11.45
C SER A 127 -18.99 -13.62 12.84
N GLN A 128 -18.25 -14.44 13.58
CA GLN A 128 -17.66 -14.05 14.86
C GLN A 128 -16.38 -13.22 14.69
N PHE A 129 -15.76 -13.26 13.51
CA PHE A 129 -14.50 -12.59 13.23
C PHE A 129 -14.76 -11.17 12.70
N LYS A 130 -14.81 -10.21 13.63
CA LYS A 130 -15.18 -8.82 13.36
C LYS A 130 -13.96 -7.95 13.02
N LEU A 131 -13.26 -8.33 11.95
CA LEU A 131 -12.05 -7.63 11.52
C LEU A 131 -12.41 -6.25 10.94
N GLU A 132 -11.76 -5.21 11.45
CA GLU A 132 -11.94 -3.82 11.00
C GLU A 132 -10.87 -3.42 9.98
N LYS A 133 -9.67 -4.00 10.07
CA LYS A 133 -8.54 -3.71 9.18
C LYS A 133 -7.79 -4.94 8.72
N LEU A 134 -7.64 -5.07 7.41
CA LEU A 134 -6.84 -6.11 6.76
C LEU A 134 -5.78 -5.48 5.85
N VAL A 135 -4.51 -5.77 6.12
CA VAL A 135 -3.39 -5.28 5.33
C VAL A 135 -2.61 -6.47 4.76
N LEU A 136 -2.67 -6.61 3.44
CA LEU A 136 -2.01 -7.67 2.66
C LEU A 136 -1.08 -7.05 1.60
N TRP A 137 -0.37 -5.98 1.96
CA TRP A 137 0.55 -5.32 1.05
C TRP A 137 1.66 -6.27 0.61
N ARG A 138 1.87 -6.42 -0.70
CA ARG A 138 2.89 -7.32 -1.27
C ARG A 138 2.85 -8.73 -0.70
N CYS A 139 1.69 -9.37 -0.78
CA CYS A 139 1.50 -10.75 -0.37
C CYS A 139 1.52 -11.73 -1.55
N ASN A 140 1.92 -11.26 -2.74
CA ASN A 140 1.88 -12.01 -4.01
C ASN A 140 0.47 -12.50 -4.36
N ILE A 141 -0.56 -11.71 -4.04
CA ILE A 141 -1.96 -12.03 -4.37
C ILE A 141 -2.18 -11.86 -5.87
N THR A 142 -2.60 -12.92 -6.56
CA THR A 142 -2.92 -12.92 -7.99
C THR A 142 -4.40 -12.58 -8.25
N GLU A 143 -4.78 -12.41 -9.52
CA GLU A 143 -6.19 -12.22 -9.93
C GLU A 143 -7.11 -13.34 -9.40
N GLU A 144 -6.68 -14.61 -9.50
CA GLU A 144 -7.43 -15.78 -9.03
C GLU A 144 -7.55 -15.79 -7.51
N GLN A 145 -6.49 -15.44 -6.81
CA GLN A 145 -6.51 -15.35 -5.35
C GLN A 145 -7.35 -14.18 -4.85
N CYS A 146 -7.40 -13.07 -5.60
CA CYS A 146 -8.29 -11.96 -5.31
C CYS A 146 -9.76 -12.39 -5.42
N LEU A 147 -10.13 -13.23 -6.39
CA LEU A 147 -11.48 -13.82 -6.47
C LEU A 147 -11.82 -14.59 -5.19
N ILE A 148 -10.90 -15.46 -4.73
CA ILE A 148 -11.07 -16.23 -3.50
C ILE A 148 -11.25 -15.29 -2.29
N LEU A 149 -10.39 -14.28 -2.17
CA LEU A 149 -10.45 -13.32 -1.06
C LEU A 149 -11.79 -12.56 -1.04
N THR A 150 -12.28 -12.13 -2.21
CA THR A 150 -13.53 -11.38 -2.35
C THR A 150 -14.74 -12.16 -1.83
N VAL A 151 -14.78 -13.49 -2.00
CA VAL A 151 -15.86 -14.32 -1.42
C VAL A 151 -15.93 -14.16 0.11
N GLY A 152 -14.77 -14.12 0.77
CA GLY A 152 -14.68 -13.87 2.21
C GLY A 152 -15.09 -12.45 2.59
N LEU A 153 -14.67 -11.46 1.81
CA LEU A 153 -15.01 -10.05 2.03
C LEU A 153 -16.53 -9.80 1.92
N CYS A 154 -17.22 -10.44 0.97
CA CYS A 154 -18.69 -10.36 0.83
C CYS A 154 -19.46 -10.82 2.09
N LEU A 155 -18.85 -11.66 2.93
CA LEU A 155 -19.48 -12.16 4.16
C LEU A 155 -19.09 -11.34 5.40
N ASN A 156 -18.17 -10.37 5.26
CA ASN A 156 -17.68 -9.52 6.35
C ASN A 156 -17.89 -8.00 6.08
N LEU A 157 -18.85 -7.67 5.21
CA LEU A 157 -19.08 -6.31 4.69
C LEU A 157 -19.39 -5.26 5.76
N SER A 158 -20.01 -5.68 6.87
CA SER A 158 -20.49 -4.80 7.93
C SER A 158 -19.39 -4.33 8.90
N HIS A 159 -18.26 -5.01 8.96
CA HIS A 159 -17.18 -4.74 9.93
C HIS A 159 -15.94 -4.13 9.29
N LEU A 160 -15.52 -4.60 8.11
CA LEU A 160 -14.28 -4.12 7.51
C LEU A 160 -14.37 -2.62 7.14
N ARG A 161 -13.40 -1.85 7.62
CA ARG A 161 -13.25 -0.40 7.39
C ARG A 161 -12.03 -0.08 6.55
N GLU A 162 -10.96 -0.85 6.69
CA GLU A 162 -9.70 -0.61 6.01
C GLU A 162 -9.20 -1.86 5.29
N LEU A 163 -8.91 -1.75 3.99
CA LEU A 163 -8.36 -2.82 3.17
C LEU A 163 -7.18 -2.31 2.36
N ASP A 164 -6.01 -2.89 2.61
CA ASP A 164 -4.82 -2.66 1.79
C ASP A 164 -4.46 -3.93 1.01
N LEU A 165 -4.54 -3.82 -0.32
CA LEU A 165 -4.15 -4.85 -1.26
C LEU A 165 -3.01 -4.37 -2.18
N SER A 166 -2.34 -3.28 -1.84
CA SER A 166 -1.33 -2.65 -2.67
C SER A 166 -0.12 -3.57 -2.91
N GLY A 167 0.53 -3.46 -4.08
CA GLY A 167 1.72 -4.24 -4.43
C GLY A 167 1.45 -5.71 -4.74
N ASN A 168 0.23 -6.04 -5.18
CA ASN A 168 -0.19 -7.39 -5.58
C ASN A 168 -0.60 -7.42 -7.06
N GLU A 169 -0.52 -8.57 -7.73
CA GLU A 169 -0.84 -8.72 -9.16
C GLU A 169 -2.35 -8.98 -9.38
N ILE A 170 -3.20 -8.09 -8.87
CA ILE A 170 -4.67 -8.22 -8.89
C ILE A 170 -5.26 -7.86 -10.25
N LYS A 171 -4.62 -6.93 -10.97
CA LYS A 171 -4.99 -6.45 -12.31
C LYS A 171 -6.45 -6.01 -12.43
N ASN A 172 -6.90 -5.76 -13.65
CA ASN A 172 -8.27 -5.33 -13.92
C ASN A 172 -9.33 -6.38 -13.50
N THR A 173 -9.07 -7.66 -13.74
CA THR A 173 -10.04 -8.73 -13.46
C THR A 173 -10.30 -8.87 -11.97
N GLY A 174 -9.25 -8.95 -11.15
CA GLY A 174 -9.38 -9.08 -9.70
C GLY A 174 -10.02 -7.84 -9.08
N VAL A 175 -9.67 -6.63 -9.54
CA VAL A 175 -10.29 -5.39 -9.07
C VAL A 175 -11.77 -5.34 -9.45
N LYS A 176 -12.15 -5.78 -10.65
CA LYS A 176 -13.55 -5.81 -11.07
C LYS A 176 -14.40 -6.70 -10.16
N ILE A 177 -13.84 -7.81 -9.70
CA ILE A 177 -14.50 -8.71 -8.73
C ILE A 177 -14.60 -8.03 -7.36
N LEU A 178 -13.51 -7.40 -6.88
CA LEU A 178 -13.53 -6.61 -5.64
C LEU A 178 -14.57 -5.48 -5.68
N CYS A 179 -14.85 -4.92 -6.86
CA CYS A 179 -15.86 -3.88 -7.01
C CYS A 179 -17.28 -4.35 -6.70
N ASP A 180 -17.56 -5.66 -6.71
CA ASP A 180 -18.88 -6.17 -6.31
C ASP A 180 -19.10 -6.03 -4.80
N VAL A 181 -18.03 -6.14 -3.99
CA VAL A 181 -18.04 -5.78 -2.55
C VAL A 181 -18.34 -4.29 -2.36
N LEU A 182 -17.74 -3.41 -3.17
CA LEU A 182 -17.92 -1.96 -3.04
C LEU A 182 -19.34 -1.52 -3.40
N LYS A 183 -20.00 -2.21 -4.36
CA LYS A 183 -21.38 -1.91 -4.77
C LYS A 183 -22.41 -2.34 -3.74
N ASP A 184 -22.10 -3.28 -2.86
CA ASP A 184 -23.03 -3.77 -1.84
C ASP A 184 -23.36 -2.66 -0.82
N SER A 185 -24.65 -2.47 -0.53
CA SER A 185 -25.14 -1.41 0.37
C SER A 185 -24.74 -1.63 1.84
N HIS A 186 -24.40 -2.85 2.23
CA HIS A 186 -23.91 -3.19 3.55
C HIS A 186 -22.42 -2.91 3.72
N CYS A 187 -21.68 -2.71 2.61
CA CYS A 187 -20.26 -2.40 2.64
C CYS A 187 -20.00 -1.12 3.44
N LYS A 188 -19.11 -1.21 4.43
CA LYS A 188 -18.71 -0.08 5.28
C LYS A 188 -17.25 0.32 5.09
N LEU A 189 -16.63 -0.09 3.99
CA LEU A 189 -15.23 0.22 3.73
C LEU A 189 -15.03 1.74 3.61
N GLU A 190 -14.10 2.26 4.41
CA GLU A 190 -13.75 3.68 4.48
C GLU A 190 -12.44 3.97 3.76
N LYS A 191 -11.50 3.01 3.77
CA LYS A 191 -10.19 3.14 3.15
C LYS A 191 -9.86 1.94 2.27
N LEU A 192 -9.49 2.22 1.04
CA LEU A 192 -9.10 1.23 0.06
C LEU A 192 -7.77 1.63 -0.58
N TRP A 193 -6.75 0.79 -0.39
CA TRP A 193 -5.45 0.96 -1.02
C TRP A 193 -5.22 -0.14 -2.06
N LEU A 194 -5.03 0.30 -3.31
CA LEU A 194 -4.83 -0.53 -4.50
C LEU A 194 -3.60 -0.04 -5.30
N GLY A 195 -2.60 0.51 -4.61
CA GLY A 195 -1.40 1.04 -5.25
C GLY A 195 -0.55 -0.09 -5.84
N CYS A 196 0.06 0.11 -7.01
CA CYS A 196 0.92 -0.86 -7.69
C CYS A 196 0.24 -2.24 -7.85
N CYS A 197 -0.99 -2.25 -8.38
CA CYS A 197 -1.80 -3.46 -8.55
C CYS A 197 -1.99 -3.88 -10.02
N ASP A 198 -1.18 -3.34 -10.93
CA ASP A 198 -1.31 -3.49 -12.39
C ASP A 198 -2.70 -3.13 -12.92
N ILE A 199 -3.30 -2.09 -12.34
CA ILE A 199 -4.61 -1.56 -12.75
C ILE A 199 -4.41 -0.65 -13.96
N THR A 200 -5.22 -0.84 -15.00
CA THR A 200 -5.30 0.09 -16.13
C THR A 200 -6.59 0.92 -16.06
N ASP A 201 -6.89 1.69 -17.11
CA ASP A 201 -8.16 2.39 -17.30
C ASP A 201 -9.40 1.50 -17.07
N GLY A 202 -9.39 0.24 -17.49
CA GLY A 202 -10.50 -0.70 -17.31
C GLY A 202 -10.80 -1.01 -15.84
N GLY A 203 -9.77 -1.30 -15.03
CA GLY A 203 -9.94 -1.50 -13.59
C GLY A 203 -10.29 -0.21 -12.86
N CYS A 204 -9.70 0.92 -13.25
CA CYS A 204 -10.06 2.24 -12.74
C CYS A 204 -11.53 2.59 -13.01
N SER A 205 -12.03 2.25 -14.21
CA SER A 205 -13.44 2.40 -14.57
C SER A 205 -14.35 1.55 -13.67
N ALA A 206 -13.96 0.31 -13.37
CA ALA A 206 -14.71 -0.54 -12.44
C ALA A 206 -14.78 0.07 -11.03
N VAL A 207 -13.66 0.52 -10.47
CA VAL A 207 -13.60 1.14 -9.12
C VAL A 207 -14.49 2.38 -9.07
N THR A 208 -14.30 3.31 -9.99
CA THR A 208 -15.07 4.56 -10.02
C THR A 208 -16.57 4.32 -10.26
N SER A 209 -16.94 3.31 -11.06
CA SER A 209 -18.34 2.92 -11.26
C SER A 209 -18.95 2.34 -9.98
N ALA A 210 -18.22 1.51 -9.25
CA ALA A 210 -18.66 0.97 -7.97
C ALA A 210 -18.88 2.08 -6.94
N LEU A 211 -17.95 3.03 -6.84
CA LEU A 211 -18.07 4.19 -5.94
C LEU A 211 -19.21 5.14 -6.33
N LYS A 212 -19.54 5.28 -7.63
CA LYS A 212 -20.74 6.00 -8.05
C LYS A 212 -22.02 5.26 -7.66
N SER A 213 -22.02 3.93 -7.70
CA SER A 213 -23.16 3.09 -7.33
C SER A 213 -23.43 3.04 -5.83
N ASN A 214 -22.39 3.12 -4.99
CA ASN A 214 -22.49 3.18 -3.53
C ASN A 214 -21.57 4.27 -2.95
N PRO A 215 -21.98 5.55 -3.03
CA PRO A 215 -21.09 6.68 -2.77
C PRO A 215 -20.92 7.03 -1.28
N SER A 216 -21.52 6.24 -0.37
CA SER A 216 -21.83 6.72 0.97
C SER A 216 -20.70 6.59 2.00
N HIS A 217 -19.72 5.70 1.80
CA HIS A 217 -18.79 5.28 2.86
C HIS A 217 -17.30 5.53 2.59
N LEU A 218 -16.81 5.33 1.37
CA LEU A 218 -15.37 5.46 1.11
C LEU A 218 -14.88 6.92 1.30
N ARG A 219 -13.80 7.09 2.05
CA ARG A 219 -13.14 8.36 2.36
C ARG A 219 -11.73 8.45 1.80
N GLU A 220 -11.01 7.33 1.77
CA GLU A 220 -9.64 7.29 1.26
C GLU A 220 -9.50 6.27 0.13
N LEU A 221 -8.94 6.71 -0.99
CA LEU A 221 -8.61 5.87 -2.13
C LEU A 221 -7.16 6.11 -2.57
N ASP A 222 -6.40 5.03 -2.69
CA ASP A 222 -5.04 5.04 -3.26
C ASP A 222 -4.98 4.14 -4.50
N LEU A 223 -4.68 4.75 -5.63
CA LEU A 223 -4.46 4.08 -6.92
C LEU A 223 -3.04 4.31 -7.45
N SER A 224 -2.11 4.71 -6.59
CA SER A 224 -0.75 5.09 -6.97
C SER A 224 -0.01 3.98 -7.72
N GLY A 225 0.90 4.32 -8.63
CA GLY A 225 1.73 3.35 -9.37
C GLY A 225 0.93 2.43 -10.29
N ASN A 226 -0.26 2.84 -10.74
CA ASN A 226 -1.09 2.15 -11.72
C ASN A 226 -1.18 2.95 -13.02
N GLN A 227 -1.38 2.27 -14.15
CA GLN A 227 -1.41 2.87 -15.49
C GLN A 227 -2.83 3.28 -15.89
N LEU A 228 -3.39 4.28 -15.20
CA LEU A 228 -4.80 4.65 -15.36
C LEU A 228 -5.15 5.19 -16.76
N GLY A 229 -4.18 5.73 -17.49
CA GLY A 229 -4.40 6.31 -18.82
C GLY A 229 -5.37 7.50 -18.81
N GLN A 230 -5.67 8.06 -19.99
CA GLN A 230 -6.57 9.21 -20.08
C GLN A 230 -8.00 8.85 -19.64
N SER A 231 -8.49 7.68 -20.04
CA SER A 231 -9.83 7.20 -19.70
C SER A 231 -10.00 6.94 -18.20
N GLY A 232 -9.01 6.35 -17.52
CA GLY A 232 -9.05 6.16 -16.07
C GLY A 232 -9.08 7.50 -15.31
N VAL A 233 -8.21 8.45 -15.68
CA VAL A 233 -8.23 9.79 -15.06
C VAL A 233 -9.55 10.52 -15.30
N LYS A 234 -10.13 10.38 -16.50
CA LYS A 234 -11.48 10.89 -16.79
C LYS A 234 -12.52 10.31 -15.83
N ASN A 235 -12.51 9.00 -15.64
CA ASN A 235 -13.45 8.33 -14.74
C ASN A 235 -13.30 8.81 -13.28
N VAL A 236 -12.06 9.04 -12.82
CA VAL A 236 -11.79 9.64 -11.50
C VAL A 236 -12.33 11.06 -11.42
N SER A 237 -12.07 11.90 -12.43
CA SER A 237 -12.67 13.24 -12.53
C SER A 237 -14.20 13.19 -12.45
N ASP A 238 -14.83 12.30 -13.21
CA ASP A 238 -16.29 12.15 -13.23
C ASP A 238 -16.84 11.61 -11.91
N LEU A 239 -16.06 10.84 -11.14
CA LEU A 239 -16.39 10.45 -9.77
C LEU A 239 -16.35 11.66 -8.83
N LEU A 240 -15.29 12.49 -8.90
CA LEU A 240 -15.16 13.69 -8.06
C LEU A 240 -16.26 14.74 -8.36
N LYS A 241 -16.76 14.77 -9.60
CA LYS A 241 -17.91 15.58 -10.00
C LYS A 241 -19.23 15.11 -9.43
N ASN A 242 -19.33 13.86 -8.97
CA ASN A 242 -20.56 13.34 -8.39
C ASN A 242 -20.81 14.03 -7.03
N PRO A 243 -21.94 14.73 -6.82
CA PRO A 243 -22.28 15.39 -5.55
C PRO A 243 -22.35 14.45 -4.35
N GLN A 244 -22.57 13.16 -4.60
CA GLN A 244 -22.63 12.14 -3.55
C GLN A 244 -21.24 11.60 -3.18
N CYS A 245 -20.20 11.88 -3.97
CA CYS A 245 -18.84 11.40 -3.68
C CYS A 245 -18.33 12.03 -2.39
N LYS A 246 -17.98 11.20 -1.41
CA LYS A 246 -17.47 11.63 -0.10
C LYS A 246 -15.98 11.41 0.08
N LEU A 247 -15.22 11.20 -0.99
CA LEU A 247 -13.77 11.03 -0.90
C LEU A 247 -13.13 12.28 -0.30
N GLU A 248 -12.34 12.06 0.75
CA GLU A 248 -11.57 13.08 1.47
C GLU A 248 -10.09 13.01 1.11
N LYS A 249 -9.58 11.81 0.78
CA LYS A 249 -8.20 11.59 0.36
C LYS A 249 -8.13 10.78 -0.92
N LEU A 250 -7.36 11.29 -1.87
CA LEU A 250 -7.10 10.63 -3.14
C LEU A 250 -5.60 10.66 -3.42
N THR A 251 -5.01 9.48 -3.59
CA THR A 251 -3.60 9.31 -3.94
C THR A 251 -3.51 8.71 -5.35
N LEU A 252 -2.89 9.45 -6.28
CA LEU A 252 -2.64 9.05 -7.67
C LEU A 252 -1.15 9.21 -8.00
N CYS A 253 -0.30 8.93 -7.04
CA CYS A 253 1.14 9.12 -7.16
C CYS A 253 1.70 8.15 -8.23
N GLY A 254 2.51 8.63 -9.18
CA GLY A 254 3.11 7.76 -10.20
C GLY A 254 2.11 7.11 -11.16
N CYS A 255 0.97 7.76 -11.44
CA CYS A 255 -0.07 7.24 -12.34
C CYS A 255 0.09 7.66 -13.81
N SER A 256 1.26 8.23 -14.18
CA SER A 256 1.53 8.78 -15.52
C SER A 256 0.54 9.88 -15.94
N ILE A 257 0.14 10.72 -14.99
CA ILE A 257 -0.77 11.85 -15.24
C ILE A 257 0.01 12.98 -15.94
N THR A 258 -0.51 13.41 -17.09
CA THR A 258 0.02 14.53 -17.89
C THR A 258 -0.65 15.86 -17.54
N GLU A 259 -0.13 16.97 -18.06
CA GLU A 259 -0.75 18.31 -18.05
C GLU A 259 -2.25 18.29 -18.41
N LYS A 260 -2.60 17.62 -19.52
CA LYS A 260 -4.00 17.51 -20.00
C LYS A 260 -4.89 16.75 -19.03
N GLN A 261 -4.38 15.67 -18.43
CA GLN A 261 -5.14 14.88 -17.45
C GLN A 261 -5.25 15.63 -16.11
N CYS A 262 -4.24 16.41 -15.74
CA CYS A 262 -4.27 17.29 -14.58
C CYS A 262 -5.40 18.32 -14.71
N LEU A 263 -5.58 18.92 -15.90
CA LEU A 263 -6.71 19.81 -16.17
C LEU A 263 -8.08 19.15 -15.93
N MET A 264 -8.22 17.86 -16.25
CA MET A 264 -9.47 17.13 -16.01
C MET A 264 -9.76 17.01 -14.51
N LEU A 265 -8.74 16.67 -13.71
CA LEU A 265 -8.86 16.56 -12.26
C LEU A 265 -9.15 17.91 -11.61
N THR A 266 -8.42 18.97 -11.96
CA THR A 266 -8.63 20.32 -11.39
C THR A 266 -9.99 20.89 -11.79
N SER A 267 -10.46 20.64 -13.02
CA SER A 267 -11.82 21.01 -13.44
C SER A 267 -12.88 20.33 -12.58
N ALA A 268 -12.68 19.06 -12.20
CA ALA A 268 -13.59 18.37 -11.28
C ALA A 268 -13.62 19.01 -9.89
N LEU A 269 -12.45 19.39 -9.35
CA LEU A 269 -12.34 20.06 -8.06
C LEU A 269 -13.06 21.41 -8.00
N LYS A 270 -13.18 22.12 -9.13
CA LYS A 270 -13.92 23.40 -9.24
C LYS A 270 -15.43 23.22 -9.40
N SER A 271 -15.87 22.12 -10.00
CA SER A 271 -17.27 21.94 -10.43
C SER A 271 -18.25 21.50 -9.35
N ASN A 272 -17.77 21.18 -8.15
CA ASN A 272 -18.56 20.62 -7.05
C ASN A 272 -17.93 21.09 -5.73
N PRO A 273 -18.66 21.33 -4.62
CA PRO A 273 -18.05 21.45 -3.29
C PRO A 273 -17.38 20.13 -2.90
N SER A 274 -16.22 19.86 -3.49
CA SER A 274 -15.45 18.64 -3.33
C SER A 274 -15.22 18.36 -1.85
N HIS A 275 -15.52 17.15 -1.41
CA HIS A 275 -15.16 16.71 -0.06
C HIS A 275 -13.65 16.50 0.09
N LEU A 276 -12.91 16.52 -1.03
CA LEU A 276 -11.49 16.23 -1.07
C LEU A 276 -10.69 17.25 -0.26
N ARG A 277 -9.95 16.72 0.71
CA ARG A 277 -9.05 17.43 1.62
C ARG A 277 -7.60 17.15 1.30
N GLU A 278 -7.29 15.97 0.77
CA GLU A 278 -5.93 15.55 0.48
C GLU A 278 -5.85 15.02 -0.94
N LEU A 279 -4.95 15.60 -1.74
CA LEU A 279 -4.65 15.14 -3.07
C LEU A 279 -3.13 14.98 -3.23
N ASP A 280 -2.72 13.77 -3.56
CA ASP A 280 -1.33 13.44 -3.84
C ASP A 280 -1.19 13.04 -5.30
N LEU A 281 -0.52 13.89 -6.08
CA LEU A 281 -0.17 13.69 -7.48
C LEU A 281 1.34 13.52 -7.68
N SER A 282 2.09 13.16 -6.64
CA SER A 282 3.55 13.05 -6.73
C SER A 282 4.00 12.10 -7.85
N GLY A 283 5.13 12.35 -8.51
CA GLY A 283 5.68 11.45 -9.52
C GLY A 283 4.91 11.43 -10.85
N ASN A 284 4.18 12.50 -11.17
CA ASN A 284 3.43 12.64 -12.41
C ASN A 284 3.99 13.78 -13.27
N ASN A 285 3.78 13.75 -14.59
CA ASN A 285 4.34 14.77 -15.48
C ASN A 285 3.37 15.94 -15.71
N ILE A 286 3.01 16.64 -14.63
CA ILE A 286 2.03 17.74 -14.68
C ILE A 286 2.66 19.10 -15.00
N LYS A 287 3.95 19.29 -14.74
CA LYS A 287 4.75 20.50 -15.03
C LYS A 287 4.11 21.82 -14.58
N ASN A 288 4.63 22.95 -15.08
CA ASN A 288 4.14 24.29 -14.72
C ASN A 288 2.70 24.54 -15.20
N THR A 289 2.27 23.93 -16.32
CA THR A 289 0.88 24.01 -16.79
C THR A 289 -0.08 23.41 -15.75
N GLY A 290 0.27 22.27 -15.15
CA GLY A 290 -0.48 21.65 -14.07
C GLY A 290 -0.55 22.54 -12.83
N VAL A 291 0.56 23.20 -12.46
CA VAL A 291 0.58 24.19 -11.37
C VAL A 291 -0.40 25.33 -11.64
N ASN A 292 -0.42 25.88 -12.85
CA ASN A 292 -1.36 26.94 -13.23
C ASN A 292 -2.83 26.48 -13.09
N HIS A 293 -3.14 25.23 -13.41
CA HIS A 293 -4.47 24.69 -13.18
C HIS A 293 -4.83 24.58 -11.69
N PHE A 294 -3.85 24.27 -10.83
CA PHE A 294 -4.06 24.31 -9.37
C PHE A 294 -4.21 25.74 -8.85
N CYS A 295 -3.52 26.73 -9.41
CA CYS A 295 -3.76 28.13 -9.10
C CYS A 295 -5.24 28.49 -9.30
N ASP A 296 -5.86 28.01 -10.37
CA ASP A 296 -7.29 28.26 -10.62
C ASP A 296 -8.24 27.51 -9.67
N VAL A 297 -7.80 26.40 -9.08
CA VAL A 297 -8.53 25.69 -8.01
C VAL A 297 -8.39 26.44 -6.69
N LEU A 298 -7.19 26.93 -6.36
CA LEU A 298 -6.90 27.59 -5.09
C LEU A 298 -7.50 29.00 -4.99
N LYS A 299 -7.77 29.65 -6.12
CA LYS A 299 -8.55 30.91 -6.18
C LYS A 299 -10.01 30.72 -5.78
N ASP A 300 -10.55 29.51 -5.89
CA ASP A 300 -11.93 29.22 -5.55
C ASP A 300 -12.12 29.24 -4.02
N SER A 301 -13.03 30.10 -3.55
CA SER A 301 -13.33 30.25 -2.12
C SER A 301 -14.05 29.04 -1.52
N HIS A 302 -14.62 28.17 -2.36
CA HIS A 302 -15.22 26.90 -1.96
C HIS A 302 -14.24 25.74 -1.96
N CYS A 303 -12.97 25.97 -2.36
CA CYS A 303 -11.93 24.97 -2.28
C CYS A 303 -11.74 24.51 -0.83
N LYS A 304 -11.56 23.20 -0.68
CA LYS A 304 -11.58 22.49 0.59
C LYS A 304 -10.29 21.72 0.86
N LEU A 305 -9.34 21.82 -0.06
CA LEU A 305 -8.09 21.06 -0.09
C LEU A 305 -7.14 21.56 1.00
N LYS A 306 -6.79 20.69 1.94
CA LYS A 306 -5.85 20.97 3.03
C LYS A 306 -4.43 20.54 2.71
N ILE A 307 -4.27 19.45 1.95
CA ILE A 307 -2.96 18.89 1.60
C ILE A 307 -2.90 18.70 0.10
N LEU A 308 -1.89 19.30 -0.52
CA LEU A 308 -1.56 19.13 -1.93
C LEU A 308 -0.11 18.67 -2.03
N SER A 309 0.10 17.47 -2.58
CA SER A 309 1.44 16.96 -2.85
C SER A 309 1.69 16.85 -4.35
N LEU A 310 2.69 17.59 -4.81
CA LEU A 310 3.20 17.66 -6.18
C LEU A 310 4.70 17.33 -6.20
N ASN A 311 5.16 16.40 -5.35
CA ASN A 311 6.56 15.99 -5.29
C ASN A 311 6.98 15.31 -6.60
N ASP A 312 8.13 15.68 -7.17
CA ASP A 312 8.64 15.11 -8.44
C ASP A 312 7.60 15.17 -9.58
N CYS A 313 7.14 16.39 -9.88
CA CYS A 313 6.07 16.64 -10.83
C CYS A 313 6.53 17.30 -12.14
N GLY A 314 7.84 17.43 -12.34
CA GLY A 314 8.44 18.15 -13.46
C GLY A 314 8.22 19.67 -13.40
N ILE A 315 8.03 20.23 -12.19
CA ILE A 315 7.82 21.66 -11.98
C ILE A 315 9.18 22.38 -11.97
N THR A 316 9.27 23.49 -12.69
CA THR A 316 10.48 24.31 -12.78
C THR A 316 10.30 25.75 -12.34
N ASP A 317 9.05 26.20 -12.19
CA ASP A 317 8.72 27.55 -11.77
C ASP A 317 7.41 27.54 -11.00
N VAL A 318 7.41 28.12 -9.80
CA VAL A 318 6.23 28.24 -8.93
C VAL A 318 5.81 29.68 -8.67
N THR A 319 6.35 30.66 -9.41
CA THR A 319 6.01 32.09 -9.27
C THR A 319 4.49 32.33 -9.34
N SER A 320 3.80 31.69 -10.29
CA SER A 320 2.33 31.81 -10.43
C SER A 320 1.56 31.25 -9.24
N LEU A 321 2.09 30.19 -8.61
CA LEU A 321 1.54 29.60 -7.40
C LEU A 321 1.78 30.52 -6.20
N THR A 322 2.98 31.05 -6.04
CA THR A 322 3.33 32.03 -5.00
C THR A 322 2.41 33.25 -5.07
N GLN A 323 2.25 33.83 -6.26
CA GLN A 323 1.35 34.96 -6.49
C GLN A 323 -0.11 34.60 -6.17
N THR A 324 -0.55 33.38 -6.51
CA THR A 324 -1.90 32.93 -6.21
C THR A 324 -2.12 32.75 -4.71
N LEU A 325 -1.19 32.13 -4.00
CA LEU A 325 -1.29 31.94 -2.55
C LEU A 325 -1.30 33.28 -1.80
N THR A 326 -0.52 34.25 -2.27
CA THR A 326 -0.47 35.62 -1.72
C THR A 326 -1.78 36.38 -1.92
N ASN A 327 -2.39 36.26 -3.10
CA ASN A 327 -3.54 37.07 -3.49
C ASN A 327 -4.90 36.41 -3.24
N THR A 328 -4.94 35.24 -2.59
CA THR A 328 -6.18 34.48 -2.37
C THR A 328 -6.34 34.10 -0.90
N LYS A 329 -7.52 33.57 -0.55
CA LYS A 329 -7.77 33.01 0.78
C LYS A 329 -7.28 31.56 0.92
N ALA A 330 -6.46 31.07 -0.03
CA ALA A 330 -6.00 29.68 -0.07
C ALA A 330 -5.32 29.24 1.24
N LEU A 331 -4.52 30.11 1.85
CA LEU A 331 -3.77 29.84 3.08
C LEU A 331 -4.66 29.74 4.34
N GLN A 332 -5.95 30.10 4.26
CA GLN A 332 -6.89 29.86 5.36
C GLN A 332 -7.20 28.36 5.49
N PHE A 333 -7.27 27.65 4.36
CA PHE A 333 -7.66 26.24 4.31
C PHE A 333 -6.50 25.28 3.98
N LEU A 334 -5.54 25.68 3.17
CA LEU A 334 -4.37 24.87 2.83
C LEU A 334 -3.43 24.79 4.04
N LYS A 335 -2.99 23.58 4.38
CA LYS A 335 -2.17 23.26 5.56
C LYS A 335 -0.85 22.62 5.21
N GLU A 336 -0.76 21.92 4.08
CA GLU A 336 0.48 21.36 3.59
C GLU A 336 0.55 21.45 2.07
N LEU A 337 1.71 21.91 1.60
CA LEU A 337 2.08 21.94 0.19
C LEU A 337 3.44 21.24 0.06
N ASP A 338 3.46 20.15 -0.68
CA ASP A 338 4.70 19.42 -0.96
C ASP A 338 5.10 19.63 -2.42
N LEU A 339 6.24 20.30 -2.62
CA LEU A 339 6.86 20.59 -3.90
C LEU A 339 8.25 19.93 -4.00
N SER A 340 8.56 18.99 -3.11
CA SER A 340 9.89 18.38 -3.04
C SER A 340 10.28 17.64 -4.32
N ASN A 341 11.58 17.51 -4.56
CA ASN A 341 12.13 16.87 -5.77
C ASN A 341 11.68 17.51 -7.11
N ASN A 342 11.27 18.78 -7.11
CA ASN A 342 11.11 19.58 -8.33
C ASN A 342 12.31 20.51 -8.52
N ASN A 343 12.60 20.89 -9.77
CA ASN A 343 13.71 21.77 -10.11
C ASN A 343 13.26 23.24 -10.20
N ILE A 344 12.69 23.76 -9.11
CA ILE A 344 11.99 25.07 -9.10
C ILE A 344 12.92 26.30 -9.12
N GLY A 345 14.23 26.12 -9.11
CA GLY A 345 15.22 27.20 -9.24
C GLY A 345 15.00 28.34 -8.22
N ASP A 346 15.15 29.58 -8.69
CA ASP A 346 15.11 30.80 -7.87
C ASP A 346 13.72 31.04 -7.23
N SER A 347 12.64 30.53 -7.83
CA SER A 347 11.29 30.62 -7.25
C SER A 347 11.13 29.84 -5.92
N LYS A 348 12.14 29.04 -5.54
CA LYS A 348 12.23 28.35 -4.24
C LYS A 348 12.27 29.34 -3.07
N GLU A 349 13.09 30.37 -3.16
CA GLU A 349 13.30 31.33 -2.06
C GLU A 349 12.03 32.15 -1.85
N GLU A 350 11.44 32.65 -2.95
CA GLU A 350 10.22 33.46 -2.91
C GLU A 350 9.05 32.73 -2.25
N ILE A 351 8.77 31.47 -2.63
CA ILE A 351 7.68 30.70 -2.02
C ILE A 351 7.98 30.31 -0.56
N SER A 352 9.26 30.09 -0.23
CA SER A 352 9.67 29.75 1.14
C SER A 352 9.44 30.92 2.07
N ASP A 353 9.94 32.11 1.71
CA ASP A 353 9.81 33.32 2.50
C ASP A 353 8.34 33.71 2.66
N MET A 354 7.55 33.62 1.58
CA MET A 354 6.11 33.89 1.64
C MET A 354 5.36 32.95 2.59
N LEU A 355 5.72 31.66 2.65
CA LEU A 355 5.04 30.68 3.50
C LEU A 355 5.56 30.64 4.94
N GLN A 356 6.74 31.20 5.26
CA GLN A 356 7.32 31.22 6.61
C GLN A 356 6.39 31.85 7.66
N GLU A 357 5.64 32.89 7.29
CA GLU A 357 4.71 33.59 8.20
C GLU A 357 3.29 32.99 8.20
N THR A 358 3.11 31.84 7.55
CA THR A 358 1.79 31.22 7.34
C THR A 358 1.65 29.90 8.11
N ASN A 359 0.41 29.44 8.28
CA ASN A 359 0.13 28.12 8.87
C ASN A 359 0.22 26.96 7.86
N CYS A 360 0.75 27.21 6.66
CA CYS A 360 0.88 26.20 5.61
C CYS A 360 2.30 25.62 5.65
N ASN A 361 2.41 24.32 5.94
CA ASN A 361 3.67 23.60 5.93
C ASN A 361 4.15 23.38 4.50
N LEU A 362 5.29 23.99 4.15
CA LEU A 362 5.93 23.80 2.85
C LEU A 362 6.99 22.69 2.94
N ARG A 363 6.92 21.70 2.06
CA ARG A 363 7.98 20.69 1.88
C ARG A 363 8.69 20.91 0.56
N LEU A 364 9.98 21.22 0.64
CA LEU A 364 10.88 21.37 -0.51
C LEU A 364 11.97 20.30 -0.54
N ASP A 365 12.33 19.78 0.62
CA ASP A 365 13.32 18.73 0.75
C ASP A 365 12.60 17.47 1.27
N GLY A 366 12.48 16.47 0.41
CA GLY A 366 11.65 15.31 0.66
C GLY A 366 12.24 14.07 0.01
N LYS A 367 11.89 12.90 0.55
CA LYS A 367 12.21 11.64 -0.10
C LYS A 367 11.48 11.57 -1.45
N HIS A 368 12.18 11.13 -2.49
CA HIS A 368 11.57 10.80 -3.78
C HIS A 368 10.33 9.92 -3.56
N TRP A 369 9.22 10.20 -4.24
CA TRP A 369 7.93 9.52 -4.02
C TRP A 369 8.03 7.99 -4.12
N LEU A 370 8.86 7.46 -5.02
CA LEU A 370 9.20 6.03 -5.15
C LEU A 370 9.65 5.36 -3.82
N LYS A 371 10.22 6.12 -2.87
CA LYS A 371 10.57 5.58 -1.55
C LYS A 371 9.34 5.13 -0.75
N ARG A 372 8.14 5.64 -1.04
CA ARG A 372 6.86 5.14 -0.49
C ARG A 372 6.59 3.68 -0.87
N PHE A 373 7.15 3.22 -1.99
CA PHE A 373 7.04 1.85 -2.46
C PHE A 373 8.26 0.97 -2.08
N GLY A 374 9.16 1.48 -1.22
CA GLY A 374 10.27 0.73 -0.65
C GLY A 374 11.42 0.42 -1.63
N GLY A 375 11.61 1.21 -2.69
CA GLY A 375 12.69 1.00 -3.68
C GLY A 375 12.49 -0.23 -4.58
N TRP A 376 11.39 -0.95 -4.41
CA TRP A 376 11.05 -2.15 -5.17
C TRP A 376 10.35 -1.87 -6.51
N TYR A 377 9.79 -0.66 -6.65
CA TYR A 377 9.24 -0.18 -7.91
C TYR A 377 10.43 0.34 -8.72
N LYS A 378 10.86 -0.42 -9.74
CA LYS A 378 12.07 -0.06 -10.50
C LYS A 378 11.76 1.18 -11.35
N SER A 379 12.70 2.13 -11.38
CA SER A 379 12.66 3.28 -12.30
C SER A 379 12.48 2.86 -13.77
N SER A 380 12.92 1.66 -14.16
CA SER A 380 12.72 1.10 -15.50
C SER A 380 11.26 0.80 -15.87
N ASP A 381 10.36 0.65 -14.88
CA ASP A 381 8.92 0.47 -15.12
C ASP A 381 8.23 1.83 -15.29
N VAL A 382 8.81 2.90 -14.71
CA VAL A 382 8.39 4.30 -14.91
C VAL A 382 8.87 4.84 -16.26
N SER A 383 10.10 4.52 -16.68
CA SER A 383 10.65 5.01 -17.95
C SER A 383 9.96 4.41 -19.18
N LYS A 384 9.46 3.17 -19.10
CA LYS A 384 8.63 2.59 -20.17
C LYS A 384 7.26 3.26 -20.31
N ALA A 385 6.79 3.96 -19.29
CA ALA A 385 5.52 4.69 -19.31
C ALA A 385 5.67 6.16 -19.76
N GLN A 386 6.90 6.67 -19.89
CA GLN A 386 7.18 8.06 -20.26
C GLN A 386 7.46 8.27 -21.76
N ASP A 387 7.67 7.20 -22.54
CA ASP A 387 7.87 7.26 -23.99
C ASP A 387 6.69 6.63 -24.76
N PRO A 388 5.70 7.40 -25.23
CA PRO A 388 4.62 6.87 -26.07
C PRO A 388 5.02 6.66 -27.54
N VAL A 389 6.27 6.97 -27.93
CA VAL A 389 6.68 7.07 -29.34
C VAL A 389 7.91 6.20 -29.59
N LYS A 390 7.72 4.88 -29.68
CA LYS A 390 8.58 3.94 -30.43
C LYS A 390 8.04 2.50 -30.34
N SER A 391 6.80 2.28 -30.76
CA SER A 391 6.35 0.93 -31.11
C SER A 391 5.29 0.98 -32.21
N ALA A 392 5.71 1.49 -33.37
CA ALA A 392 5.06 1.24 -34.64
C ALA A 392 6.15 1.00 -35.69
N GLY A 393 6.24 -0.23 -36.17
CA GLY A 393 6.93 -0.64 -37.40
C GLY A 393 8.46 -0.61 -37.39
N GLN A 394 9.09 -1.78 -37.29
CA GLN A 394 9.66 -2.46 -38.46
C GLN A 394 10.32 -3.77 -38.01
N GLU A 395 9.74 -4.88 -38.47
CA GLU A 395 10.49 -6.11 -38.70
C GLU A 395 11.61 -5.81 -39.69
N GLN A 396 12.84 -6.12 -39.34
CA GLN A 396 13.82 -6.57 -40.31
C GLN A 396 14.91 -7.41 -39.61
N SER A 397 15.05 -8.60 -40.16
CA SER A 397 16.06 -9.61 -39.89
C SER A 397 17.48 -9.13 -40.22
N SER A 398 18.47 -9.48 -39.41
CA SER A 398 19.76 -9.99 -39.92
C SER A 398 20.60 -10.63 -38.80
N LEU A 399 21.25 -11.71 -39.20
CA LEU A 399 22.16 -12.60 -38.47
C LEU A 399 23.57 -12.00 -38.35
N ASN A 400 24.39 -12.68 -37.53
CA ASN A 400 25.86 -12.64 -37.40
C ASN A 400 26.43 -11.53 -36.50
N ASP A 401 27.50 -11.69 -35.72
CA ASP A 401 28.44 -12.79 -35.44
C ASP A 401 29.07 -12.51 -34.05
N GLY A 402 29.72 -13.51 -33.45
CA GLY A 402 30.32 -13.43 -32.14
C GLY A 402 31.57 -12.56 -32.04
N SER A 403 31.92 -12.18 -30.81
CA SER A 403 33.28 -12.35 -30.27
C SER A 403 33.36 -11.88 -28.82
N SER A 404 34.18 -12.62 -28.10
CA SER A 404 34.56 -12.57 -26.70
C SER A 404 35.22 -11.25 -26.27
N LYS A 405 35.05 -10.91 -24.98
CA LYS A 405 36.07 -10.29 -24.11
C LYS A 405 35.60 -10.25 -22.65
N GLU A 406 36.22 -11.09 -21.81
CA GLU A 406 36.55 -10.77 -20.41
C GLU A 406 37.60 -9.60 -20.40
N PRO A 407 37.89 -8.86 -19.29
CA PRO A 407 38.18 -9.42 -17.95
C PRO A 407 37.99 -8.50 -16.70
N HIS A 408 38.39 -9.09 -15.55
CA HIS A 408 38.95 -8.52 -14.31
C HIS A 408 38.07 -8.21 -13.09
N HIS A 409 38.40 -8.96 -12.03
CA HIS A 409 38.13 -8.73 -10.61
C HIS A 409 38.85 -7.48 -10.06
N SER A 410 38.21 -6.82 -9.09
CA SER A 410 38.92 -6.15 -7.99
C SER A 410 38.07 -6.21 -6.71
N THR A 411 38.61 -6.91 -5.72
CA THR A 411 38.14 -7.07 -4.35
C THR A 411 38.50 -5.83 -3.52
N VAL A 412 37.58 -5.32 -2.70
CA VAL A 412 37.91 -4.38 -1.61
C VAL A 412 37.22 -4.85 -0.32
N SER A 413 38.04 -5.03 0.71
CA SER A 413 37.70 -5.37 2.09
C SER A 413 37.57 -4.10 2.91
N MET A 414 36.57 -4.01 3.80
CA MET A 414 36.60 -3.08 4.93
C MET A 414 36.11 -3.75 6.22
N ARG A 415 36.94 -3.57 7.27
CA ARG A 415 36.79 -4.07 8.64
C ARG A 415 35.72 -3.29 9.42
N CYS A 416 34.96 -4.01 10.26
CA CYS A 416 34.13 -3.43 11.33
C CYS A 416 35.00 -2.84 12.45
N GLY A 417 34.67 -1.62 12.88
CA GLY A 417 35.10 -1.04 14.15
C GLY A 417 33.99 -1.16 15.20
N GLU A 418 34.37 -1.58 16.40
CA GLU A 418 33.53 -1.63 17.60
C GLU A 418 33.20 -0.21 18.11
N LEU A 419 31.97 0.01 18.59
CA LEU A 419 31.66 1.10 19.51
C LEU A 419 30.76 0.62 20.66
N THR A 420 31.24 0.93 21.86
CA THR A 420 30.74 0.54 23.18
C THR A 420 29.58 1.40 23.68
N SER A 421 28.69 0.76 24.44
CA SER A 421 27.93 1.24 25.61
C SER A 421 27.41 2.69 25.61
N THR A 422 26.08 2.85 25.58
CA THR A 422 25.43 3.99 26.24
C THR A 422 24.11 3.55 26.90
N ARG A 423 23.93 3.98 28.15
CA ARG A 423 22.80 3.72 29.06
C ARG A 423 21.45 4.10 28.44
N VAL A 424 20.44 3.26 28.64
CA VAL A 424 19.03 3.61 28.48
C VAL A 424 18.50 4.10 29.83
N THR A 425 18.21 5.39 29.94
CA THR A 425 17.37 5.97 31.00
C THR A 425 15.90 5.79 30.62
N VAL A 426 15.11 5.28 31.57
CA VAL A 426 13.64 5.17 31.46
C VAL A 426 13.02 6.43 32.04
N THR A 427 12.30 7.19 31.22
CA THR A 427 11.38 8.24 31.68
C THR A 427 9.94 7.88 31.31
N LYS A 428 9.05 7.91 32.30
CA LYS A 428 7.60 8.04 32.08
C LYS A 428 7.35 9.41 31.43
N ALA A 429 6.96 9.46 30.15
CA ALA A 429 6.14 10.54 29.57
C ALA A 429 5.79 10.28 28.09
N THR A 430 4.52 10.54 27.76
CA THR A 430 3.95 11.08 26.50
C THR A 430 4.61 10.74 25.16
N SER A 431 3.82 10.07 24.29
CA SER A 431 3.77 10.19 22.82
C SER A 431 5.00 10.83 22.15
N LEU A 432 6.00 10.01 21.83
CA LEU A 432 6.97 10.31 20.78
C LEU A 432 6.50 9.65 19.47
N LYS A 433 6.03 10.46 18.51
CA LYS A 433 5.93 10.04 17.11
C LYS A 433 7.36 9.85 16.59
N ALA A 434 7.82 8.62 16.53
CA ALA A 434 9.06 8.28 15.86
C ALA A 434 8.79 8.18 14.34
N GLU A 435 9.38 9.08 13.57
CA GLU A 435 9.55 8.89 12.13
C GLU A 435 10.60 7.80 11.90
N TRP A 436 10.18 6.68 11.33
CA TRP A 436 11.07 5.55 11.12
C TRP A 436 11.89 5.73 9.83
N ARG A 437 13.21 5.74 10.00
CA ARG A 437 14.20 5.65 8.92
C ARG A 437 14.33 4.19 8.48
N TYR A 438 13.95 3.89 7.24
CA TYR A 438 14.28 2.64 6.56
C TYR A 438 15.79 2.56 6.33
N SER A 439 16.49 1.72 7.07
CA SER A 439 17.87 1.32 6.78
C SER A 439 17.88 0.03 5.98
N GLU A 440 18.67 0.05 4.90
CA GLU A 440 18.83 -0.99 3.89
C GLU A 440 19.19 -2.37 4.47
N TYR A 441 18.39 -3.38 4.14
CA TYR A 441 18.83 -4.77 4.12
C TYR A 441 18.65 -5.32 2.71
N VAL A 442 19.71 -5.20 1.91
CA VAL A 442 19.81 -5.82 0.59
C VAL A 442 20.09 -7.32 0.79
N LEU A 443 19.12 -8.18 0.46
CA LEU A 443 19.39 -9.61 0.27
C LEU A 443 19.91 -9.83 -1.16
N PRO A 444 20.99 -10.62 -1.37
CA PRO A 444 21.54 -10.84 -2.69
C PRO A 444 20.63 -11.75 -3.53
N VAL A 445 20.32 -11.30 -4.74
CA VAL A 445 19.64 -12.09 -5.78
C VAL A 445 20.67 -13.04 -6.41
N SER A 446 20.60 -14.32 -6.08
CA SER A 446 21.28 -15.37 -6.86
C SER A 446 20.27 -16.12 -7.73
N THR A 447 20.23 -15.73 -9.00
CA THR A 447 20.15 -16.60 -10.19
C THR A 447 19.13 -17.75 -10.19
N ILE A 448 17.89 -17.48 -10.61
CA ILE A 448 17.06 -18.47 -11.30
C ILE A 448 16.97 -18.05 -12.76
N LYS A 449 17.74 -18.73 -13.61
CA LYS A 449 17.68 -18.58 -15.06
C LYS A 449 16.28 -18.99 -15.56
N ARG A 450 15.62 -18.08 -16.27
CA ARG A 450 14.54 -18.38 -17.22
C ARG A 450 15.05 -19.42 -18.23
N SER A 451 14.62 -20.67 -18.09
CA SER A 451 14.78 -21.70 -19.10
C SER A 451 13.88 -22.87 -18.72
N ARG A 452 13.05 -23.32 -19.68
CA ARG A 452 12.08 -24.45 -19.63
C ARG A 452 10.65 -24.10 -19.18
N TYR A 453 9.94 -23.36 -20.04
CA TYR A 453 8.47 -23.42 -20.13
C TYR A 453 8.02 -23.28 -21.61
N LYS A 454 8.67 -24.01 -22.52
CA LYS A 454 8.27 -24.04 -23.94
C LYS A 454 8.11 -25.43 -24.56
N ASP A 455 8.37 -26.53 -23.84
CA ASP A 455 8.18 -27.88 -24.38
C ASP A 455 7.23 -28.70 -23.50
N ALA A 456 5.94 -28.39 -23.56
CA ALA A 456 4.86 -29.29 -23.13
C ALA A 456 3.52 -28.94 -23.82
N LEU A 457 3.58 -28.58 -25.11
CA LEU A 457 2.40 -28.49 -25.98
C LEU A 457 2.56 -29.49 -27.12
N ARG A 458 2.33 -30.77 -26.81
CA ARG A 458 1.96 -31.77 -27.82
C ARG A 458 1.05 -32.82 -27.19
N THR A 459 -0.16 -32.87 -27.73
CA THR A 459 -1.10 -34.00 -27.74
C THR A 459 -1.59 -34.54 -26.39
N LYS A 460 -2.81 -34.12 -26.01
CA LYS A 460 -3.92 -35.06 -25.82
C LYS A 460 -5.27 -34.34 -25.94
N LYS A 461 -5.97 -34.70 -27.01
CA LYS A 461 -7.34 -34.37 -27.36
C LYS A 461 -8.23 -35.26 -26.49
N VAL A 462 -9.06 -34.70 -25.63
CA VAL A 462 -10.20 -35.41 -25.04
C VAL A 462 -11.39 -34.46 -25.06
N SER A 463 -12.36 -34.81 -25.91
CA SER A 463 -13.69 -34.22 -25.96
C SER A 463 -14.46 -34.56 -24.70
N LEU A 464 -15.27 -33.63 -24.19
CA LEU A 464 -16.48 -33.97 -23.46
C LEU A 464 -17.52 -32.88 -23.69
N ASP A 465 -18.63 -33.35 -24.25
CA ASP A 465 -19.76 -32.60 -24.75
C ASP A 465 -20.57 -31.89 -23.66
N SER A 466 -21.10 -30.75 -24.06
CA SER A 466 -22.24 -30.06 -23.48
C SER A 466 -23.47 -30.97 -23.35
N LYS A 467 -24.14 -30.96 -22.19
CA LYS A 467 -25.60 -31.16 -22.09
C LYS A 467 -26.16 -30.48 -20.85
N CYS A 468 -26.98 -29.45 -21.09
CA CYS A 468 -28.04 -28.99 -20.20
C CYS A 468 -28.99 -30.14 -19.84
N CYS A 469 -29.50 -30.17 -18.61
CA CYS A 469 -30.87 -30.58 -18.31
C CYS A 469 -31.35 -29.88 -17.03
N ILE A 470 -32.39 -29.09 -17.22
CA ILE A 470 -33.36 -28.60 -16.24
C ILE A 470 -34.28 -29.79 -15.92
N ASN A 471 -34.62 -30.02 -14.64
CA ASN A 471 -36.00 -30.14 -14.18
C ASN A 471 -36.12 -30.49 -12.71
N ASP A 472 -37.08 -29.80 -12.11
CA ASP A 472 -37.72 -30.01 -10.83
C ASP A 472 -38.36 -31.39 -10.68
N SER A 473 -38.49 -31.83 -9.44
CA SER A 473 -39.59 -32.67 -8.94
C SER A 473 -39.79 -32.37 -7.46
#